data_AF-A0A2G9UDL5-F1
#
_entry.id   AF-A0A2G9UDL5-F1
#
_cell.length_a   1.000
_cell.length_b   1.000
_cell.length_c   1.000
_cell.angle_alpha   90.00
_cell.angle_beta   90.00
_cell.angle_gamma   90.00
#
_symmetry.space_group_name_H-M   'P 1'
#
loop_
_entity.id
_entity.type
_entity.pdbx_description
1 polymer ?
#
loop_
_entity_poly.entity_id
_entity_poly.type
_entity_poly.pdbx_seq_one_letter_code
_entity_poly.pdbx_strand_id
1 'polypeptide(L)'
;MFKLRLIVGKTIIFVNDTNRCYMTSLVLRSFGLKSGILNSCMPANSRFHVINQYNNGAFDIVIASDATDAFDNETAKPKEVF
;
A
#
# COMPACT_ATOMS: atom_id res chain seq x y z
N MET A 1 0.40 -12.54 26.85
CA MET A 1 0.66 -11.75 25.62
C MET A 1 -0.69 -11.42 24.99
N PHE A 2 -1.13 -10.16 25.03
CA PHE A 2 -2.47 -9.76 24.56
C PHE A 2 -2.46 -9.49 23.06
N LYS A 3 -3.24 -10.25 22.28
CA LYS A 3 -3.44 -10.02 20.85
C LYS A 3 -4.73 -9.21 20.67
N LEU A 4 -4.62 -7.89 20.71
CA LEU A 4 -5.74 -6.98 20.46
C LEU A 4 -6.10 -7.04 18.96
N ARG A 5 -7.05 -7.91 18.61
CA ARG A 5 -7.67 -7.97 17.27
C ARG A 5 -8.70 -6.85 17.08
N LEU A 6 -8.33 -5.61 17.43
CA LEU A 6 -9.26 -4.47 17.34
C LEU A 6 -9.54 -4.10 15.89
N ILE A 7 -8.54 -4.24 15.02
CA ILE A 7 -8.66 -4.09 13.57
C ILE A 7 -9.04 -5.45 13.00
N VAL A 8 -10.24 -5.55 12.41
CA VAL A 8 -10.79 -6.79 11.85
C VAL A 8 -10.77 -6.71 10.33
N GLY A 9 -10.08 -7.66 9.70
CA GLY A 9 -10.02 -7.77 8.25
C GLY A 9 -8.91 -6.94 7.61
N LYS A 10 -8.97 -6.87 6.28
CA LYS A 10 -7.96 -6.23 5.44
C LYS A 10 -8.10 -4.71 5.50
N THR A 11 -7.01 -4.00 5.78
CA THR A 11 -6.96 -2.56 6.03
C THR A 11 -5.95 -1.88 5.11
N ILE A 12 -6.33 -0.73 4.55
CA ILE A 12 -5.43 0.14 3.77
C ILE A 12 -5.33 1.48 4.49
N ILE A 13 -4.10 1.92 4.78
CA ILE A 13 -3.79 3.19 5.44
C ILE A 13 -3.13 4.12 4.42
N PHE A 14 -3.77 5.24 4.13
CA PHE A 14 -3.22 6.27 3.24
C PHE A 14 -2.39 7.28 4.02
N VAL A 15 -1.23 7.64 3.48
CA VAL A 15 -0.27 8.54 4.12
C VAL A 15 0.25 9.54 3.10
N ASN A 16 0.38 10.80 3.50
CA ASN A 16 0.77 11.88 2.58
C ASN A 16 2.28 11.90 2.24
N ASP A 17 3.12 11.26 3.06
CA ASP A 17 4.57 11.34 2.95
C ASP A 17 5.21 9.96 3.09
N THR A 18 6.25 9.71 2.30
CA THR A 18 7.02 8.46 2.32
C THR A 18 7.66 8.19 3.69
N ASN A 19 8.22 9.17 4.38
CA ASN A 19 8.80 8.97 5.71
C ASN A 19 7.75 8.53 6.72
N ARG A 20 6.56 9.12 6.65
CA ARG A 20 5.44 8.75 7.52
C ARG A 20 5.01 7.31 7.28
N CYS A 21 5.06 6.79 6.04
CA CYS A 21 4.69 5.39 5.79
C CYS A 21 5.62 4.40 6.54
N TYR A 22 6.92 4.69 6.58
CA TYR A 22 7.89 3.90 7.35
C TYR A 22 7.66 4.01 8.85
N MET A 23 7.42 5.21 9.37
CA MET A 23 7.14 5.42 10.79
C MET A 23 5.87 4.70 11.24
N THR A 24 4.80 4.79 10.44
CA THR A 24 3.55 4.06 10.72
C THR A 24 3.77 2.54 10.68
N SER A 25 4.56 2.03 9.73
CA SER A 25 4.89 0.60 9.68
C SER A 25 5.65 0.13 10.93
N LEU A 26 6.59 0.93 11.42
CA LEU A 26 7.35 0.63 12.64
C LEU A 26 6.44 0.56 13.86
N VAL A 27 5.54 1.53 14.02
CA VAL A 27 4.56 1.54 15.13
C VAL A 27 3.66 0.31 15.07
N LEU A 28 3.08 0.00 13.90
CA LEU A 28 2.24 -1.19 13.71
C LEU A 28 3.00 -2.49 14.03
N ARG A 29 4.26 -2.57 13.60
CA ARG A 29 5.12 -3.71 13.91
C ARG A 29 5.36 -3.84 15.42
N SER A 30 5.56 -2.73 16.14
CA SER A 30 5.69 -2.73 17.60
C SER A 30 4.43 -3.24 18.31
N PHE A 31 3.25 -3.05 17.72
CA PHE A 31 1.99 -3.63 18.19
C PHE A 31 1.73 -5.08 17.73
N GLY A 32 2.69 -5.70 17.03
CA GLY A 32 2.54 -7.07 16.51
C GLY A 32 1.64 -7.17 15.27
N LEU A 33 1.33 -6.03 14.63
CA LEU A 33 0.54 -5.96 13.41
C LEU A 33 1.47 -6.01 12.19
N LYS A 34 1.29 -7.02 11.34
CA LYS A 34 2.04 -7.14 10.08
C LYS A 34 1.48 -6.16 9.08
N SER A 35 2.35 -5.33 8.50
CA SER A 35 2.00 -4.38 7.44
C SER A 35 2.98 -4.45 6.28
N GLY A 36 2.48 -4.19 5.07
CA GLY A 36 3.26 -3.96 3.87
C GLY A 36 3.24 -2.48 3.48
N ILE A 37 4.34 -1.97 2.93
CA ILE A 37 4.44 -0.58 2.45
C ILE A 37 4.27 -0.57 0.93
N LEU A 38 3.43 0.31 0.44
CA LEU A 38 3.22 0.59 -0.97
C LEU A 38 3.58 2.05 -1.22
N ASN A 39 4.79 2.28 -1.74
CA ASN A 39 5.32 3.62 -2.01
C ASN A 39 5.59 3.80 -3.50
N SER A 40 5.44 5.03 -4.00
CA SER A 40 5.76 5.46 -5.36
C SER A 40 7.25 5.36 -5.68
N CYS A 41 8.15 5.53 -4.71
CA CYS A 41 9.59 5.34 -4.92
C CYS A 41 10.01 3.86 -5.07
N MET A 42 9.10 2.88 -4.91
CA MET A 42 9.43 1.47 -5.03
C MET A 42 9.37 0.98 -6.49
N PRO A 43 10.31 0.13 -6.92
CA PRO A 43 10.24 -0.51 -8.23
C PRO A 43 8.90 -1.22 -8.44
N ALA A 44 8.42 -1.25 -9.70
CA ALA A 44 7.13 -1.86 -10.04
C ALA A 44 6.99 -3.28 -9.49
N ASN A 45 8.02 -4.12 -9.64
CA ASN A 45 8.01 -5.51 -9.17
C ASN A 45 7.83 -5.62 -7.64
N SER A 46 8.42 -4.71 -6.87
CA SER A 46 8.25 -4.66 -5.42
C SER A 46 6.83 -4.28 -5.03
N ARG A 47 6.20 -3.34 -5.76
CA ARG A 47 4.79 -2.97 -5.56
C ARG A 47 3.85 -4.15 -5.84
N PHE A 48 4.05 -4.86 -6.95
CA PHE A 48 3.31 -6.08 -7.27
C PHE A 48 3.47 -7.15 -6.19
N HIS A 49 4.69 -7.34 -5.69
CA HIS A 49 4.95 -8.32 -4.65
C HIS A 49 4.21 -8.02 -3.34
N VAL A 50 4.20 -6.75 -2.91
CA VAL A 50 3.46 -6.30 -1.72
C VAL A 50 1.96 -6.56 -1.88
N ILE A 51 1.38 -6.21 -3.04
CA ILE A 51 -0.04 -6.45 -3.32
C ILE A 51 -0.36 -7.96 -3.32
N ASN A 52 0.50 -8.79 -3.92
CA ASN A 52 0.29 -10.24 -3.91
C ASN A 52 0.33 -10.82 -2.50
N GLN A 53 1.29 -10.39 -1.67
CA GLN A 53 1.37 -10.81 -0.27
C GLN A 53 0.13 -10.40 0.54
N TYR A 54 -0.36 -9.18 0.33
CA TYR A 54 -1.60 -8.70 0.94
C TYR A 54 -2.80 -9.54 0.50
N ASN A 55 -2.93 -9.82 -0.79
CA ASN A 55 -4.04 -10.61 -1.35
C ASN A 55 -4.06 -12.03 -0.81
N ASN A 56 -2.89 -12.66 -0.68
CA ASN A 56 -2.73 -14.02 -0.13
C ASN A 56 -2.81 -14.09 1.40
N GLY A 57 -3.03 -12.96 2.10
CA GLY A 57 -3.19 -12.95 3.55
C GLY A 57 -1.89 -13.12 4.34
N ALA A 58 -0.73 -12.86 3.73
CA ALA A 58 0.55 -12.85 4.45
C ALA A 58 0.59 -11.73 5.51
N PHE A 59 -0.12 -10.62 5.23
CA PHE A 59 -0.40 -9.54 6.15
C PHE A 59 -1.74 -8.88 5.81
N ASP A 60 -2.37 -8.27 6.80
CA ASP A 60 -3.72 -7.70 6.70
C ASP A 60 -3.72 -6.18 6.51
N ILE A 61 -2.56 -5.51 6.60
CA ILE A 61 -2.47 -4.05 6.52
C ILE A 61 -1.54 -3.63 5.37
N VAL A 62 -1.99 -2.74 4.49
CA VAL A 62 -1.14 -2.02 3.52
C VAL A 62 -1.08 -0.54 3.91
N ILE A 63 0.10 0.05 3.85
CA ILE A 63 0.32 1.50 4.02
C ILE A 63 0.71 2.07 2.67
N ALA A 64 -0.17 2.88 2.07
CA ALA A 64 0.05 3.50 0.78
C ALA A 64 0.47 4.96 0.96
N SER A 65 1.59 5.36 0.34
CA SER A 65 1.94 6.78 0.19
C SER A 65 1.51 7.31 -1.17
N ASP A 66 1.33 8.63 -1.27
CA ASP A 66 0.88 9.28 -2.50
C ASP A 66 1.79 8.92 -3.71
N ALA A 67 1.15 8.75 -4.86
CA ALA A 67 1.80 8.46 -6.12
C ALA A 67 1.72 9.70 -7.00
N THR A 68 2.87 10.34 -7.23
CA THR A 68 3.01 11.41 -8.23
C THR A 68 2.60 10.96 -9.64
N ASP A 69 2.54 9.65 -9.90
CA ASP A 69 2.22 9.05 -11.20
C ASP A 69 0.71 9.07 -11.55
N ALA A 70 -0.17 9.52 -10.64
CA ALA A 70 -1.62 9.44 -10.83
C ALA A 70 -2.20 10.46 -11.82
N PHE A 71 -1.39 11.38 -12.37
CA PHE A 71 -1.88 12.46 -13.26
C PHE A 71 -1.44 12.39 -14.73
N ASP A 72 -0.63 11.41 -15.16
CA ASP A 72 -0.08 11.40 -16.53
C ASP A 72 -0.64 10.32 -17.47
N ASN A 73 -1.92 9.93 -17.37
CA ASN A 73 -2.54 9.02 -18.36
C ASN A 73 -4.00 9.34 -18.74
N GLU A 74 -4.35 10.62 -18.88
CA GLU A 74 -5.48 11.04 -19.74
C GLU A 74 -4.99 11.70 -21.03
N THR A 75 -4.09 11.05 -21.78
CA THR A 75 -4.05 11.28 -23.24
C THR A 75 -5.02 10.31 -23.89
N ALA A 76 -6.20 10.83 -24.20
CA ALA A 76 -7.26 10.19 -24.95
C ALA A 76 -6.69 9.40 -26.15
N LYS A 77 -6.95 8.09 -26.19
CA LYS A 77 -6.81 7.32 -27.43
C LYS A 77 -7.90 7.83 -28.39
N PRO A 78 -7.58 8.38 -29.58
CA PRO A 78 -8.60 8.69 -30.56
C PRO A 78 -9.29 7.39 -30.98
N LYS A 79 -10.63 7.39 -30.97
CA LYS A 79 -11.42 6.29 -31.53
C LYS A 79 -11.12 6.21 -33.02
N GLU A 80 -10.49 5.13 -33.47
CA GLU A 80 -10.49 4.77 -34.89
C GLU A 80 -11.94 4.50 -35.31
N VAL A 81 -12.44 5.33 -36.21
CA VAL A 81 -13.71 5.14 -36.90
C VAL A 81 -13.41 4.28 -38.12
N PHE A 82 -13.92 3.06 -38.13
CA PHE A 82 -14.17 2.29 -39.35
C PHE A 82 -15.67 2.29 -39.61
#